data_AF-A0A8J7ICU2-F1
#
_entry.id   AF-A0A8J7ICU2-F1
#
_cell.length_a   1.000
_cell.length_b   1.000
_cell.length_c   1.000
_cell.angle_alpha   90.00
_cell.angle_beta   90.00
_cell.angle_gamma   90.00
#
_symmetry.space_group_name_H-M   'P 1'
#
loop_
_entity.id
_entity.type
_entity.pdbx_description
1 polymer ?
#
loop_
_entity_poly.entity_id
_entity_poly.type
_entity_poly.pdbx_seq_one_letter_code
_entity_poly.pdbx_strand_id
1 'polypeptide(L)'
;MIRKSMLAAALLAMTLSSCGDSPAMKAEDAKDNSDMTALGPVPTQAAKEELNFQQKRLEGCTARQKYYQDLGVWISGGVNPIVDRESWDALSQDARDEIFEIAACLAASGKTGPQQITIGAQGFDAPVVTRMVPNQREWQVPQ
;
A
#
# COMPACT_ATOMS: atom_id res chain seq x y z
N MET A 1 36.32 -17.64 -30.49
CA MET A 1 35.25 -18.22 -31.34
C MET A 1 33.97 -17.43 -31.08
N ILE A 2 33.57 -16.62 -32.04
CA ILE A 2 32.39 -15.74 -31.98
C ILE A 2 31.22 -16.50 -32.60
N ARG A 3 30.13 -16.70 -31.87
CA ARG A 3 28.86 -17.16 -32.46
C ARG A 3 27.89 -15.98 -32.55
N LYS A 4 27.77 -15.46 -33.77
CA LYS A 4 26.66 -14.65 -34.27
C LYS A 4 25.44 -15.57 -34.44
N SER A 5 24.28 -15.17 -33.92
CA SER A 5 22.94 -15.55 -34.43
C SER A 5 21.97 -14.49 -33.88
N MET A 6 21.68 -13.47 -34.67
CA MET A 6 20.43 -13.28 -35.43
C MET A 6 19.29 -12.70 -34.58
N LEU A 7 18.93 -11.46 -34.94
CA LEU A 7 17.71 -10.78 -34.54
C LEU A 7 16.48 -11.63 -34.89
N ALA A 8 15.52 -11.67 -33.97
CA ALA A 8 14.12 -11.79 -34.31
C ALA A 8 13.37 -10.68 -33.57
N ALA A 9 13.00 -9.64 -34.31
CA ALA A 9 11.99 -8.69 -33.90
C ALA A 9 10.63 -9.40 -33.94
N ALA A 10 9.91 -9.40 -32.83
CA ALA A 10 8.50 -9.73 -32.79
C ALA A 10 7.79 -8.65 -31.98
N LEU A 11 7.31 -7.65 -32.71
CA LEU A 11 6.24 -6.74 -32.29
C LEU A 11 5.03 -7.59 -31.90
N LEU A 12 4.71 -7.64 -30.61
CA LEU A 12 3.39 -8.08 -30.18
C LEU A 12 2.49 -6.85 -30.08
N ALA A 13 1.56 -6.83 -31.03
CA ALA A 13 0.59 -5.80 -31.26
C ALA A 13 -0.26 -5.51 -30.01
N MET A 14 -0.52 -4.22 -29.83
CA MET A 14 -1.61 -3.70 -29.03
C MET A 14 -2.93 -4.33 -29.50
N THR A 15 -3.53 -5.18 -28.68
CA THR A 15 -4.96 -5.50 -28.81
C THR A 15 -5.71 -4.68 -27.76
N LEU A 16 -5.93 -3.41 -28.10
CA LEU A 16 -7.03 -2.62 -27.55
C LEU A 16 -8.31 -3.39 -27.87
N SER A 17 -8.93 -3.96 -26.85
CA SER A 17 -10.27 -4.53 -26.95
C SER A 17 -11.27 -3.40 -27.23
N SER A 18 -11.53 -3.20 -28.53
CA SER A 18 -12.76 -2.70 -29.12
C SER A 18 -13.42 -1.49 -28.44
N CYS A 19 -12.92 -0.30 -28.77
CA CYS A 19 -13.74 0.90 -28.84
C CYS A 19 -13.96 1.23 -30.33
N GLY A 20 -15.22 1.35 -30.73
CA GLY A 20 -15.61 2.15 -31.89
C GLY A 20 -15.57 1.44 -33.24
N ASP A 21 -16.59 0.63 -33.50
CA ASP A 21 -17.12 0.52 -34.87
C ASP A 21 -18.04 1.74 -35.06
N SER A 22 -17.68 2.64 -35.98
CA SER A 22 -18.58 3.71 -36.43
C SER A 22 -19.09 3.38 -37.82
N PRO A 23 -20.40 3.13 -37.98
CA PRO A 23 -21.09 3.45 -39.21
C PRO A 23 -21.81 4.80 -39.04
N ALA A 24 -21.50 5.72 -39.94
CA ALA A 24 -22.25 6.96 -40.10
C ALA A 24 -23.70 6.65 -40.52
N MET A 25 -24.68 7.00 -39.67
CA MET A 25 -26.06 7.24 -40.10
C MET A 25 -26.69 8.39 -39.28
N LYS A 26 -27.08 9.41 -40.04
CA LYS A 26 -28.05 10.49 -39.83
C LYS A 26 -28.44 10.91 -38.41
N ALA A 27 -28.21 12.20 -38.16
CA ALA A 27 -28.80 12.96 -37.07
C ALA A 27 -30.33 12.96 -37.14
N GLU A 28 -30.95 12.43 -36.10
CA GLU A 28 -32.29 12.80 -35.65
C GLU A 28 -32.25 12.97 -34.13
N ASP A 29 -32.78 14.10 -33.65
CA ASP A 29 -32.78 14.54 -32.27
C ASP A 29 -33.31 13.45 -31.30
N ALA A 30 -32.41 12.85 -30.53
CA ALA A 30 -32.75 12.03 -29.38
C ALA A 30 -32.11 12.64 -28.13
N LYS A 31 -32.94 13.05 -27.18
CA LYS A 31 -32.54 13.54 -25.86
C LYS A 31 -31.57 12.55 -25.22
N ASP A 32 -30.32 12.98 -25.07
CA ASP A 32 -29.27 12.28 -24.35
C ASP A 32 -29.59 12.32 -22.84
N ASN A 33 -30.44 11.38 -22.40
CA ASN A 33 -30.46 10.96 -21.01
C ASN A 33 -29.40 9.88 -20.90
N SER A 34 -28.15 10.30 -20.80
CA SER A 34 -27.01 9.42 -20.54
C SER A 34 -27.34 8.56 -19.32
N ASP A 35 -27.65 7.29 -19.60
CA ASP A 35 -27.86 6.22 -18.63
C ASP A 35 -26.54 6.04 -17.88
N MET A 36 -26.40 6.78 -16.77
CA MET A 36 -25.38 6.58 -15.75
C MET A 36 -25.67 5.24 -15.08
N THR A 37 -25.32 4.16 -15.79
CA THR A 37 -25.36 2.81 -15.24
C THR A 37 -24.35 2.80 -14.09
N ALA A 38 -24.84 2.79 -12.84
CA ALA A 38 -24.00 2.77 -11.67
C ALA A 38 -23.03 1.58 -11.77
N LEU A 39 -21.75 1.88 -11.91
CA LEU A 39 -20.68 0.90 -11.98
C LEU A 39 -20.54 0.25 -10.59
N GLY A 40 -21.27 -0.85 -10.38
CA GLY A 40 -21.16 -1.71 -9.21
C GLY A 40 -22.17 -1.46 -8.09
N PRO A 41 -22.28 -2.40 -7.13
CA PRO A 41 -23.18 -2.27 -5.99
C PRO A 41 -22.80 -1.07 -5.12
N VAL A 42 -23.79 -0.29 -4.71
CA VAL A 42 -23.60 0.80 -3.73
C VAL A 42 -23.09 0.19 -2.42
N PRO A 43 -21.99 0.71 -1.83
CA PRO A 43 -21.48 0.20 -0.56
C PRO A 43 -22.54 0.29 0.54
N THR A 44 -22.70 -0.78 1.32
CA THR A 44 -23.56 -0.78 2.49
C THR A 44 -23.06 0.24 3.51
N GLN A 45 -23.95 0.69 4.40
CA GLN A 45 -23.56 1.60 5.49
C GLN A 45 -22.44 1.01 6.35
N ALA A 46 -22.55 -0.28 6.70
CA ALA A 46 -21.52 -1.01 7.44
C ALA A 46 -20.16 -1.03 6.70
N ALA A 47 -20.16 -1.21 5.37
CA ALA A 47 -18.94 -1.17 4.59
C ALA A 47 -18.28 0.22 4.59
N LYS A 48 -19.09 1.30 4.57
CA LYS A 48 -18.58 2.67 4.65
C LYS A 48 -17.98 2.97 6.03
N GLU A 49 -18.62 2.51 7.09
CA GLU A 49 -18.13 2.66 8.47
C GLU A 49 -16.81 1.92 8.69
N GLU A 50 -16.71 0.69 8.19
CA GLU A 50 -15.48 -0.10 8.25
C GLU A 50 -14.34 0.56 7.46
N LEU A 51 -14.62 1.08 6.27
CA LEU A 51 -13.63 1.85 5.49
C LEU A 51 -13.17 3.10 6.24
N ASN A 52 -14.08 3.82 6.90
CA ASN A 52 -13.73 4.99 7.70
C ASN A 52 -12.81 4.62 8.87
N PHE A 53 -13.09 3.50 9.55
CA PHE A 53 -12.27 2.99 10.64
C PHE A 53 -10.86 2.62 10.17
N GLN A 54 -10.75 1.88 9.06
CA GLN A 54 -9.47 1.51 8.46
C GLN A 54 -8.66 2.74 8.07
N GLN A 55 -9.30 3.72 7.42
CA GLN A 55 -8.66 4.97 7.02
C GLN A 55 -8.10 5.74 8.21
N LYS A 56 -8.87 5.89 9.31
CA LYS A 56 -8.39 6.56 10.52
C LYS A 56 -7.24 5.81 11.19
N ARG A 57 -7.29 4.48 11.26
CA ARG A 57 -6.17 3.68 11.77
C ARG A 57 -4.92 3.88 10.93
N LEU A 58 -5.06 3.87 9.60
CA LEU A 58 -3.95 4.08 8.68
C LEU A 58 -3.33 5.47 8.85
N GLU A 59 -4.15 6.52 8.99
CA GLU A 59 -3.70 7.89 9.27
C GLU A 59 -2.92 7.95 10.60
N GLY A 60 -3.47 7.37 11.67
CA GLY A 60 -2.82 7.35 12.98
C GLY A 60 -1.48 6.62 12.98
N CYS A 61 -1.40 5.43 12.38
CA CYS A 61 -0.14 4.70 12.32
C CYS A 61 0.88 5.33 11.37
N THR A 62 0.45 5.99 10.29
CA THR A 62 1.33 6.78 9.42
C THR A 62 1.89 8.00 10.16
N ALA A 63 1.08 8.71 10.94
CA ALA A 63 1.56 9.81 11.77
C ALA A 63 2.58 9.32 12.82
N ARG A 64 2.34 8.15 13.40
CA ARG A 64 3.29 7.55 14.34
C ARG A 64 4.57 7.06 13.67
N GLN A 65 4.49 6.55 12.45
CA GLN A 65 5.67 6.26 11.63
C GLN A 65 6.53 7.51 11.46
N LYS A 66 5.91 8.64 11.10
CA LYS A 66 6.60 9.92 10.93
C LYS A 66 7.36 10.35 12.20
N TYR A 67 6.79 10.13 13.38
CA TYR A 67 7.52 10.40 14.63
C TYR A 67 8.87 9.68 14.71
N TYR A 68 8.93 8.40 14.34
CA TYR A 68 10.20 7.66 14.34
C TYR A 68 11.12 8.01 13.17
N GLN A 69 10.56 8.48 12.05
CA GLN A 69 11.35 9.04 10.95
C GLN A 69 12.03 10.35 11.38
N ASP A 70 11.29 11.23 12.05
CA ASP A 70 11.78 12.52 12.53
C ASP A 70 12.84 12.35 13.63
N LEU A 71 12.80 11.26 14.39
CA LEU A 71 13.86 10.86 15.34
C LEU A 71 15.09 10.24 14.68
N GLY A 72 15.07 9.98 13.37
CA GLY A 72 16.16 9.32 12.66
C GLY A 72 16.25 7.80 12.87
N VAL A 73 15.30 7.20 13.61
CA VAL A 73 15.25 5.75 13.79
C VAL A 73 14.76 5.07 12.51
N TRP A 74 13.69 5.57 11.91
CA TRP A 74 13.07 4.97 10.73
C TRP A 74 13.59 5.64 9.46
N ILE A 75 14.46 4.96 8.73
CA ILE A 75 15.16 5.54 7.57
C ILE A 75 14.33 5.43 6.29
N SER A 76 13.73 4.26 6.04
CA SER A 76 12.93 4.06 4.84
C SER A 76 12.00 2.84 4.96
N GLY A 77 11.21 2.58 3.91
CA GLY A 77 10.25 1.49 3.86
C GLY A 77 8.96 1.82 4.62
N GLY A 78 7.84 1.25 4.17
CA GLY A 78 6.55 1.30 4.88
C GLY A 78 6.30 -0.03 5.59
N VAL A 79 5.90 -1.03 4.80
CA VAL A 79 5.55 -2.38 5.30
C VAL A 79 6.76 -3.16 5.84
N ASN A 80 7.94 -2.94 5.25
CA ASN A 80 9.22 -3.52 5.69
C ASN A 80 10.17 -2.38 6.04
N PRO A 81 10.21 -1.95 7.31
CA PRO A 81 11.02 -0.82 7.73
C PRO A 81 12.51 -1.13 7.59
N ILE A 82 13.28 -0.12 7.17
CA ILE A 82 14.73 -0.08 7.36
C ILE A 82 14.99 0.96 8.44
N VAL A 83 15.64 0.54 9.53
CA VAL A 83 15.98 1.41 10.66
C VAL A 83 17.47 1.74 10.70
N ASP A 84 17.80 2.87 11.33
CA ASP A 84 19.16 3.15 11.76
C ASP A 84 19.53 2.26 12.95
N ARG A 85 20.72 1.66 12.91
CA ARG A 85 21.11 0.63 13.87
C ARG A 85 21.40 1.20 15.25
N GLU A 86 22.16 2.28 15.33
CA GLU A 86 22.53 2.88 16.60
C GLU A 86 21.28 3.38 17.33
N SER A 87 20.42 4.08 16.59
CA SER A 87 19.15 4.59 17.11
C SER A 87 18.22 3.44 17.52
N TRP A 88 18.15 2.36 16.75
CA TRP A 88 17.38 1.16 17.10
C TRP A 88 17.90 0.47 18.38
N ASP A 89 19.23 0.31 18.48
CA ASP A 89 19.87 -0.33 19.63
C ASP A 89 19.72 0.50 20.91
N ALA A 90 19.52 1.82 20.79
CA ALA A 90 19.21 2.72 21.90
C ALA A 90 17.74 2.72 22.35
N LEU A 91 16.80 2.24 21.53
CA LEU A 91 15.39 2.18 21.89
C LEU A 91 15.08 1.19 23.02
N SER A 92 14.09 1.52 23.84
CA SER A 92 13.46 0.55 24.75
C SER A 92 12.77 -0.57 23.97
N GLN A 93 12.55 -1.71 24.63
CA GLN A 93 11.79 -2.81 24.05
C GLN A 93 10.38 -2.38 23.62
N ASP A 94 9.69 -1.59 24.45
CA ASP A 94 8.36 -1.07 24.14
C ASP A 94 8.34 -0.20 22.88
N ALA A 95 9.37 0.64 22.67
CA ALA A 95 9.47 1.47 21.47
C ALA A 95 9.77 0.64 20.22
N ARG A 96 10.60 -0.40 20.34
CA ARG A 96 10.81 -1.37 19.25
C ARG A 96 9.53 -2.12 18.92
N ASP A 97 8.77 -2.51 19.95
CA ASP A 97 7.49 -3.19 19.79
C ASP A 97 6.45 -2.29 19.11
N GLU A 98 6.42 -1.00 19.45
CA GLU A 98 5.59 -0.01 18.77
C GLU A 98 5.94 0.11 17.27
N ILE A 99 7.23 0.13 16.89
CA ILE A 99 7.64 0.15 15.48
C ILE A 99 7.13 -1.08 14.71
N PHE A 100 7.18 -2.25 15.33
CA PHE A 100 6.60 -3.48 14.76
C PHE A 100 5.09 -3.37 14.55
N GLU A 101 4.37 -2.79 15.51
CA GLU A 101 2.92 -2.59 15.39
C GLU A 101 2.53 -1.55 14.34
N ILE A 102 3.32 -0.48 14.20
CA ILE A 102 3.16 0.51 13.12
C ILE A 102 3.32 -0.18 11.77
N ALA A 103 4.43 -0.90 11.58
CA ALA A 103 4.68 -1.62 10.33
C ALA A 103 3.58 -2.62 10.01
N ALA A 104 3.03 -3.30 11.04
CA ALA A 104 1.89 -4.20 10.88
C ALA A 104 0.60 -3.48 10.47
N CYS A 105 0.30 -2.31 11.05
CA CYS A 105 -0.82 -1.48 10.61
C CYS A 105 -0.68 -1.06 9.13
N LEU A 106 0.52 -0.64 8.73
CA LEU A 106 0.82 -0.25 7.35
C LEU A 106 0.69 -1.44 6.39
N ALA A 107 1.22 -2.61 6.77
CA ALA A 107 1.12 -3.86 6.01
C ALA A 107 -0.34 -4.25 5.74
N ALA A 108 -1.19 -4.09 6.75
CA ALA A 108 -2.61 -4.41 6.67
C ALA A 108 -3.46 -3.29 6.06
N SER A 109 -2.85 -2.16 5.64
CA SER A 109 -3.56 -0.97 5.17
C SER A 109 -4.65 -0.49 6.14
N GLY A 110 -4.33 -0.46 7.44
CA GLY A 110 -5.26 -0.04 8.49
C GLY A 110 -6.27 -1.10 8.92
N LYS A 111 -6.26 -2.32 8.35
CA LYS A 111 -7.04 -3.46 8.85
C LYS A 111 -6.41 -4.06 10.11
N THR A 112 -7.21 -4.70 10.94
CA THR A 112 -6.70 -5.47 12.09
C THR A 112 -6.32 -6.89 11.67
N GLY A 113 -5.54 -7.56 12.51
CA GLY A 113 -5.24 -8.97 12.37
C GLY A 113 -3.78 -9.26 12.02
N PRO A 114 -3.31 -10.49 12.29
CA PRO A 114 -1.89 -10.79 12.39
C PRO A 114 -1.12 -10.50 11.10
N GLN A 115 0.04 -9.86 11.24
CA GLN A 115 0.96 -9.56 10.13
C GLN A 115 2.36 -10.10 10.43
N GLN A 116 3.01 -10.66 9.41
CA GLN A 116 4.43 -10.96 9.49
C GLN A 116 5.23 -9.72 9.13
N ILE A 117 6.08 -9.26 10.04
CA ILE A 117 6.86 -8.05 9.87
C ILE A 117 8.34 -8.37 9.95
N THR A 118 9.09 -7.80 9.01
CA THR A 118 10.54 -7.86 8.97
C THR A 118 11.09 -6.45 9.06
N ILE A 119 11.97 -6.22 10.05
CA ILE A 119 12.72 -4.97 10.18
C ILE A 119 14.16 -5.22 9.73
N GLY A 120 14.62 -4.44 8.75
CA GLY A 120 16.02 -4.40 8.33
C GLY A 120 16.78 -3.24 8.97
N ALA A 121 18.12 -3.29 8.95
CA ALA A 121 18.98 -2.19 9.38
C ALA A 121 19.73 -1.61 8.17
N GLN A 122 19.91 -0.29 8.15
CA GLN A 122 20.66 0.38 7.09
C GLN A 122 22.09 -0.16 7.00
N GLY A 123 22.52 -0.52 5.78
CA GLY A 123 23.88 -0.98 5.51
C GLY A 123 24.18 -2.44 5.87
N PHE A 124 23.15 -3.25 6.19
CA PHE A 124 23.30 -4.67 6.47
C PHE A 124 22.32 -5.52 5.65
N ASP A 125 22.81 -6.66 5.14
CA ASP A 125 22.02 -7.56 4.31
C ASP A 125 21.10 -8.50 5.11
N ALA A 126 21.37 -8.69 6.42
CA ALA A 126 20.55 -9.54 7.28
C ALA A 126 19.44 -8.73 7.97
N PRO A 127 18.18 -9.23 7.97
CA PRO A 127 17.12 -8.60 8.73
C PRO A 127 17.47 -8.61 10.23
N VAL A 128 17.15 -7.52 10.92
CA VAL A 128 17.39 -7.40 12.36
C VAL A 128 16.49 -8.40 13.09
N VAL A 129 15.21 -8.41 12.75
CA VAL A 129 14.19 -9.30 13.35
C VAL A 129 13.02 -9.49 12.39
N THR A 130 12.54 -10.73 12.25
CA THR A 130 11.25 -11.07 11.63
C THR A 130 10.34 -11.72 12.66
N ARG A 131 9.09 -11.27 12.79
CA ARG A 131 8.10 -11.89 13.70
C ARG A 131 6.66 -11.66 13.29
N MET A 132 5.76 -12.45 13.87
CA MET A 132 4.31 -12.21 13.80
C MET A 132 3.90 -11.15 14.81
N VAL A 133 3.10 -10.18 14.35
CA VAL A 133 2.54 -9.08 15.15
C VAL A 133 1.01 -9.18 15.10
N PRO A 134 0.29 -9.18 16.23
CA PRO A 134 -1.18 -9.33 16.23
C PRO A 134 -1.93 -8.20 15.52
N ASN A 135 -1.37 -6.99 15.49
CA ASN A 135 -1.95 -5.79 14.89
C ASN A 135 -3.39 -5.52 15.35
N GLN A 136 -3.54 -5.35 16.66
CA GLN A 136 -4.80 -5.02 17.32
C GLN A 136 -4.79 -3.63 17.96
N ARG A 137 -3.64 -2.95 17.99
CA ARG A 137 -3.53 -1.60 18.54
C ARG A 137 -4.43 -0.63 17.76
N GLU A 138 -5.14 0.21 18.52
CA GLU A 138 -5.83 1.37 18.00
C GLU A 138 -4.84 2.53 17.85
N TRP A 139 -4.96 3.25 16.73
CA TRP A 139 -4.11 4.40 16.44
C TRP A 139 -4.96 5.66 16.45
N GLN A 140 -4.47 6.69 17.13
CA GLN A 140 -5.14 7.99 17.17
C GLN A 140 -4.53 8.88 16.09
N VAL A 141 -5.40 9.61 15.38
CA VAL A 141 -4.97 10.70 14.50
C VAL A 141 -4.62 11.89 15.42
N PRO A 142 -3.40 12.46 15.33
CA PRO A 142 -3.05 13.66 16.07
C PRO A 142 -4.06 14.78 15.77
N GLN A 143 -4.52 15.49 16.80
CA GLN A 143 -5.42 16.64 16.67
C GLN A 143 -4.69 17.87 16.11
#